data_AF-G5SDL6-F1
#
_entry.id   AF-G5SDL6-F1
#
_cell.length_a   1.000
_cell.length_b   1.000
_cell.length_c   1.000
_cell.angle_alpha   90.00
_cell.angle_beta   90.00
_cell.angle_gamma   90.00
#
_symmetry.space_group_name_H-M   'P 1'
#
loop_
_entity.id
_entity.type
_entity.pdbx_description
1 polymer ?
#
loop_
_entity_poly.entity_id
_entity_poly.type
_entity_poly.pdbx_seq_one_letter_code
_entity_poly.pdbx_strand_id
1 'polypeptide(L)' 'MRYIAGIDIGNSSTEVALARQDETGALTITHSALTGALTITHSARAGGNHRDQRHVA' A
#
# COMPACT_ATOMS: atom_id res chain seq x y z
N MET A 1 -7.24 25.99 9.65
CA MET A 1 -7.74 25.33 8.42
C MET A 1 -6.69 24.42 7.82
N ARG A 2 -7.01 23.13 7.58
CA ARG A 2 -6.14 22.17 6.87
C ARG A 2 -6.97 21.13 6.09
N TYR A 3 -6.35 20.47 5.12
CA TYR A 3 -6.93 19.33 4.42
C TYR A 3 -6.33 18.02 4.93
N ILE A 4 -7.17 16.99 5.07
CA ILE A 4 -6.78 15.66 5.54
C ILE A 4 -7.24 14.65 4.49
N ALA A 5 -6.34 13.77 4.06
CA ALA A 5 -6.64 12.68 3.16
C ALA A 5 -6.63 11.36 3.93
N GLY A 6 -7.73 10.61 3.87
CA GLY A 6 -7.74 9.18 4.19
C GLY A 6 -7.41 8.41 2.92
N ILE A 7 -6.44 7.50 2.99
CA ILE A 7 -6.05 6.64 1.87
C ILE A 7 -6.29 5.19 2.29
N ASP A 8 -7.16 4.49 1.57
CA ASP A 8 -7.34 3.05 1.68
C ASP A 8 -6.62 2.36 0.52
N ILE A 9 -5.77 1.38 0.82
CA ILE A 9 -4.94 0.67 -0.16
C ILE A 9 -5.42 -0.78 -0.23
N GLY A 10 -6.40 -1.01 -1.11
CA GLY A 10 -6.90 -2.33 -1.43
C GLY A 10 -6.09 -3.02 -2.52
N ASN A 11 -6.34 -4.33 -2.70
CA ASN A 11 -5.67 -5.12 -3.74
C ASN A 11 -6.03 -4.71 -5.16
N SER A 12 -7.25 -4.24 -5.40
CA SER A 12 -7.76 -3.87 -6.74
C SER A 12 -7.67 -2.37 -6.98
N SER A 13 -7.93 -1.58 -5.95
CA SER A 13 -8.01 -0.12 -6.01
C SER A 13 -7.34 0.53 -4.82
N THR A 14 -6.87 1.75 -5.04
CA THR A 14 -6.50 2.69 -3.99
C THR A 14 -7.53 3.81 -3.98
N GLU A 15 -8.18 4.01 -2.85
CA GLU A 15 -9.28 4.96 -2.66
C GLU A 15 -8.85 6.10 -1.75
N VAL A 16 -9.29 7.32 -2.06
CA VAL A 16 -8.95 8.52 -1.30
C VAL A 16 -10.22 9.29 -0.94
N ALA A 17 -10.35 9.64 0.34
CA ALA A 17 -11.35 10.59 0.83
C ALA A 17 -10.67 11.85 1.37
N LEU A 18 -10.99 13.01 0.79
CA LEU A 18 -10.45 14.31 1.19
C LEU A 18 -11.44 15.07 2.08
N ALA A 19 -11.01 15.37 3.29
CA ALA A 19 -11.75 16.17 4.25
C ALA A 19 -11.10 17.54 4.48
N ARG A 20 -11.93 18.57 4.64
CA ARG A 20 -11.53 19.87 5.15
C ARG A 20 -11.74 19.87 6.66
N GLN A 21 -10.72 20.28 7.40
CA GLN A 21 -10.83 20.53 8.84
C GLN A 21 -10.73 22.03 9.12
N ASP A 22 -11.76 22.57 9.79
CA ASP A 22 -11.84 23.97 10.16
C ASP A 22 -11.02 24.32 11.41
N GLU A 23 -11.06 25.60 11.80
CA GLU A 23 -10.36 26.11 12.98
C GLU A 23 -10.93 25.57 14.31
N THR A 24 -12.19 25.11 14.31
CA THR A 24 -12.85 24.49 15.47
C THR A 24 -12.50 23.01 15.61
N GLY A 25 -11.88 22.43 14.58
CA GLY A 25 -11.52 21.02 14.50
C GLY A 25 -12.60 20.14 13.85
N ALA A 26 -13.71 20.73 13.37
CA ALA A 26 -14.75 19.98 12.69
C ALA A 26 -14.25 19.45 11.33
N LEU A 27 -14.56 18.19 11.04
CA LEU A 27 -14.15 17.47 9.84
C LEU A 27 -15.34 17.34 8.88
N THR A 28 -15.16 17.76 7.64
CA THR A 28 -16.16 17.61 6.57
C THR A 28 -15.52 16.95 5.35
N ILE A 29 -16.02 15.79 4.93
CA ILE A 29 -15.59 15.15 3.68
C ILE A 29 -16.12 15.98 2.51
N THR A 30 -15.24 16.32 1.57
CA THR A 30 -15.56 17.21 0.44
C THR A 30 -15.38 16.55 -0.91
N HIS A 31 -14.44 15.61 -1.04
CA HIS A 31 -14.15 14.94 -2.30
C HIS A 31 -13.72 13.50 -2.06
N SER A 32 -13.91 12.68 -3.09
CA SER A 32 -13.37 11.33 -3.17
C SER A 32 -12.82 11.05 -4.56
N ALA A 33 -11.86 10.13 -4.63
CA ALA A 33 -11.30 9.64 -5.88
C ALA A 33 -10.81 8.19 -5.68
N LEU A 34 -10.69 7.45 -6.78
CA LEU A 34 -10.10 6.11 -6.76
C LEU A 34 -9.28 5.86 -8.03
N THR A 35 -8.28 5.02 -7.91
CA THR A 35 -7.46 4.52 -9.02
C THR A 35 -7.21 3.03 -8.85
N GLY A 36 -6.89 2.32 -9.95
CA GLY A 36 -6.41 0.94 -9.86
C GLY A 36 -5.15 0.85 -9.00
N ALA A 37 -5.06 -0.16 -8.15
CA ALA A 37 -3.92 -0.38 -7.28
C ALA A 37 -2.70 -0.84 -8.09
N LEU A 38 -1.54 -0.20 -7.85
CA LEU A 38 -0.28 -0.65 -8.43
C LEU A 38 0.26 -1.83 -7.61
N THR A 39 0.19 -3.04 -8.16
CA THR A 39 0.83 -4.21 -7.54
C THR A 39 2.31 -4.25 -7.94
N ILE A 40 3.22 -4.23 -6.95
CA ILE A 40 4.66 -4.43 -7.17
C ILE A 40 5.03 -5.85 -6.73
N THR A 41 5.44 -6.70 -7.68
CA THR A 41 5.95 -8.05 -7.38
C THR A 41 7.45 -8.00 -7.11
N HIS A 42 7.88 -8.26 -5.87
CA HIS A 42 9.28 -8.52 -5.56
C HIS A 42 9.63 -9.98 -5.92
N SER A 43 10.39 -10.21 -7.00
CA SER A 43 10.95 -11.53 -7.28
C SER A 43 12.20 -11.76 -6.44
N ALA A 44 12.04 -12.31 -5.24
CA ALA A 44 13.17 -12.84 -4.50
C ALA A 44 13.66 -14.11 -5.22
N ARG A 45 14.80 -14.02 -5.93
CA ARG A 45 15.45 -15.20 -6.49
C ARG A 45 15.88 -16.10 -5.33
N ALA A 46 15.23 -17.25 -5.18
CA ALA A 46 15.63 -18.25 -4.18
C ALA A 46 17.08 -18.68 -4.48
N GLY A 47 18.02 -18.25 -3.64
CA GLY A 47 19.40 -18.70 -3.70
C GLY A 47 19.46 -20.17 -3.32
N GLY A 48 19.46 -21.07 -4.30
CA GLY A 48 19.66 -22.49 -4.09
C GLY A 48 21.10 -22.77 -3.67
N ASN A 49 21.31 -23.09 -2.38
CA ASN A 49 22.59 -23.62 -1.90
C ASN A 49 22.65 -25.11 -2.23
N HIS A 50 23.21 -25.44 -3.40
CA HIS A 50 23.54 -26.83 -3.78
C HIS A 50 24.77 -27.28 -2.97
N ARG A 51 24.56 -27.63 -1.69
CA ARG A 51 25.60 -28.30 -0.90
C ARG A 51 25.67 -29.75 -1.37
N ASP A 52 26.75 -30.03 -2.07
CA ASP A 52 27.22 -31.31 -2.55
C ASP A 52 27.16 -32.38 -1.44
N GLN A 53 26.12 -33.22 -1.48
CA GLN A 53 25.95 -34.39 -0.61
C GLN A 53 26.77 -35.56 -1.20
N ARG A 54 28.09 -35.42 -1.27
CA ARG A 54 28.93 -36.58 -1.57
C ARG A 54 28.90 -37.52 -0.38
N HIS A 55 28.20 -38.63 -0.59
CA HIS A 55 28.21 -39.84 0.22
C HIS A 55 29.62 -40.11 0.76
N VAL A 56 29.76 -40.11 2.09
CA VAL A 56 30.89 -40.74 2.76
C VAL A 56 30.51 -42.21 2.89
N ALA A 57 31.22 -43.06 2.14
CA ALA A 57 31.14 -44.51 2.24
C ALA A 57 31.81 -45.02 3.51
#